data_AF-A0A5B0LS99-F1
#
_entry.id   AF-A0A5B0LS99-F1
#
_cell.length_a   1.000
_cell.length_b   1.000
_cell.length_c   1.000
_cell.angle_alpha   90.00
_cell.angle_beta   90.00
_cell.angle_gamma   90.00
#
_symmetry.space_group_name_H-M   'P 1'
#
loop_
_entity.id
_entity.type
_entity.pdbx_description
1 polymer ?
#
loop_
_entity_poly.entity_id
_entity_poly.type
_entity_poly.pdbx_seq_one_letter_code
_entity_poly.pdbx_strand_id
1 'polypeptide(L)'
;MNDLSVSPKDFLIAFLQDDDIQFAIHRRYWATDRKGWKSTVDVIHAIRDVVSKKDTGKRLWMDLILSEASIIVARQKPPVRSKHFYSTQDVHPDLLTDEKARELRETQLVEKHMPFLFQLITHKQQDCSLANKIRSSNTRWI
;
A
#
# COMPACT_ATOMS: atom_id res chain seq x y z
N MET A 1 -32.56 22.40 25.87
CA MET A 1 -31.73 22.35 24.65
C MET A 1 -30.76 21.21 24.85
N ASN A 2 -30.92 20.12 24.08
CA ASN A 2 -30.00 18.99 24.17
C ASN A 2 -28.77 19.35 23.33
N ASP A 3 -27.67 19.66 23.99
CA ASP A 3 -26.36 19.73 23.34
C ASP A 3 -26.07 18.35 22.77
N LEU A 4 -26.22 18.20 21.45
CA LEU A 4 -25.65 17.07 20.73
C LEU A 4 -24.13 17.19 20.86
N SER A 5 -23.56 16.55 21.88
CA SER A 5 -22.12 16.46 22.11
C SER A 5 -21.49 15.52 21.09
N VAL A 6 -21.55 15.88 19.80
CA VAL A 6 -20.89 15.13 18.73
C VAL A 6 -19.39 15.27 18.94
N SER A 7 -18.69 14.15 19.16
CA SER A 7 -17.23 14.16 19.20
C SER A 7 -16.69 14.62 17.85
N PRO A 8 -15.57 15.36 17.79
CA PRO A 8 -14.94 15.71 16.52
C PRO A 8 -14.65 14.49 15.62
N LYS A 9 -14.44 13.31 16.22
CA LYS A 9 -14.28 12.05 15.49
C LYS A 9 -15.60 11.57 14.88
N ASP A 10 -16.69 11.64 15.62
CA ASP A 10 -18.03 11.25 15.15
C ASP A 10 -18.48 12.18 14.02
N PHE A 11 -18.19 13.47 14.14
CA PHE A 11 -18.42 14.44 13.07
C PHE A 11 -17.63 14.08 11.81
N LEU A 12 -16.32 13.78 11.93
CA LEU A 12 -15.48 13.44 10.79
C LEU A 12 -15.96 12.15 10.10
N ILE A 13 -16.34 11.14 10.88
CA ILE A 13 -16.91 9.89 10.37
C ILE A 13 -18.22 10.16 9.64
N ALA A 14 -19.14 10.90 10.26
CA ALA A 14 -20.41 11.27 9.65
C ALA A 14 -20.19 12.06 8.35
N PHE A 15 -19.30 13.06 8.34
CA PHE A 15 -18.95 13.81 7.13
C PHE A 15 -18.48 12.89 5.98
N LEU A 16 -17.70 11.86 6.30
CA LEU A 16 -17.15 10.92 5.32
C LEU A 16 -18.15 9.85 4.84
N GLN A 17 -19.22 9.58 5.61
CA GLN A 17 -20.13 8.46 5.35
C GLN A 17 -21.58 8.87 5.03
N ASP A 18 -22.02 10.06 5.45
CA ASP A 18 -23.41 10.51 5.34
C ASP A 18 -23.81 10.75 3.87
N ASP A 19 -24.93 10.19 3.43
CA ASP A 19 -25.39 10.27 2.05
C ASP A 19 -26.04 11.61 1.66
N ASP A 20 -26.11 12.59 2.56
CA ASP A 20 -26.59 13.93 2.24
C ASP A 20 -25.84 14.52 1.03
N ILE A 21 -26.61 15.10 0.09
CA ILE A 21 -26.12 15.63 -1.18
C ILE A 21 -25.01 16.67 -0.97
N GLN A 22 -25.11 17.50 0.07
CA GLN A 22 -24.10 18.51 0.36
C GLN A 22 -22.78 17.85 0.77
N PHE A 23 -22.81 16.85 1.64
CA PHE A 23 -21.60 16.12 2.01
C PHE A 23 -21.05 15.30 0.84
N ALA A 24 -21.90 14.67 0.02
CA ALA A 24 -21.50 13.95 -1.17
C ALA A 24 -20.76 14.83 -2.18
N ILE A 25 -21.21 16.08 -2.40
CA ILE A 25 -20.52 17.05 -3.27
C ILE A 25 -19.12 17.36 -2.73
N HIS A 26 -18.98 17.59 -1.42
CA HIS A 26 -17.69 17.88 -0.81
C HIS A 26 -16.74 16.67 -0.82
N ARG A 27 -17.26 15.45 -0.59
CA ARG A 27 -16.46 14.21 -0.63
C ARG A 27 -15.87 13.91 -2.00
N ARG A 28 -16.56 14.28 -3.09
CA ARG A 28 -16.03 14.09 -4.45
C ARG A 28 -14.65 14.72 -4.65
N TYR A 29 -14.33 15.79 -3.92
CA TYR A 29 -13.03 16.44 -4.02
C TYR A 29 -11.91 15.64 -3.37
N TRP A 30 -12.16 14.73 -2.41
CA TRP A 30 -11.12 14.01 -1.66
C TRP A 30 -10.28 13.09 -2.56
N ALA A 31 -10.88 12.49 -3.58
CA ALA A 31 -10.20 11.57 -4.51
C ALA A 31 -9.71 12.25 -5.81
N THR A 32 -9.78 13.58 -5.92
CA THR A 32 -9.37 14.25 -7.17
C THR A 32 -7.85 14.28 -7.32
N ASP A 33 -7.36 13.68 -8.40
CA ASP A 33 -5.93 13.40 -8.64
C ASP A 33 -5.03 14.66 -8.56
N ARG A 34 -5.45 15.79 -9.11
CA ARG A 34 -4.59 16.99 -9.22
C ARG A 34 -4.36 17.77 -7.92
N LYS A 35 -5.36 17.86 -7.03
CA LYS A 35 -5.27 18.71 -5.83
C LYS A 35 -5.90 18.07 -4.60
N GLY A 36 -7.04 17.40 -4.77
CA GLY A 36 -7.79 16.83 -3.65
C GLY A 36 -7.12 15.64 -2.98
N TRP A 37 -6.47 14.77 -3.75
CA TRP A 37 -5.73 13.65 -3.17
C TRP A 37 -4.57 14.14 -2.30
N LYS A 38 -3.84 15.16 -2.76
CA LYS A 38 -2.74 15.76 -2.00
C LYS A 38 -3.23 16.31 -0.65
N SER A 39 -4.30 17.11 -0.64
CA SER A 39 -4.88 17.60 0.62
C SER A 39 -5.44 16.49 1.51
N THR A 40 -5.96 15.41 0.91
CA THR A 40 -6.43 14.24 1.66
C THR A 40 -5.27 13.53 2.35
N VAL A 41 -4.13 13.39 1.67
CA VAL A 41 -2.90 12.85 2.27
C VAL A 41 -2.43 13.73 3.43
N ASP A 42 -2.53 15.06 3.32
CA ASP A 42 -2.20 15.98 4.42
C ASP A 42 -3.11 15.75 5.66
N VAL A 43 -4.41 15.49 5.45
CA VAL A 43 -5.33 15.12 6.55
C VAL A 43 -4.94 13.79 7.20
N ILE A 44 -4.62 12.77 6.40
CA ILE A 44 -4.17 11.46 6.90
C ILE A 44 -2.88 11.61 7.71
N HIS A 45 -1.92 12.42 7.25
CA HIS A 45 -0.70 12.71 7.98
C HIS A 45 -0.96 13.48 9.29
N ALA A 46 -1.86 14.46 9.28
CA ALA A 46 -2.24 15.16 10.50
C ALA A 46 -2.84 14.19 11.54
N ILE A 47 -3.68 13.24 11.12
CA ILE A 47 -4.20 12.18 11.98
C ILE A 47 -3.07 11.31 12.52
N ARG A 48 -2.17 10.83 11.63
CA ARG A 48 -1.00 10.02 12.02
C ARG A 48 -0.18 10.71 13.10
N ASP A 49 0.13 11.99 12.90
CA ASP A 49 1.03 12.74 13.79
C ASP A 49 0.39 12.96 15.17
N VAL A 50 -0.94 13.06 15.24
CA VAL A 50 -1.68 13.09 16.50
C VAL A 50 -1.66 11.74 17.21
N VAL A 51 -1.94 10.64 16.51
CA VAL A 51 -2.03 9.31 17.12
C VAL A 51 -0.64 8.73 17.47
N SER A 52 0.38 9.08 16.72
CA SER A 52 1.74 8.51 16.84
C SER A 52 2.62 9.22 17.87
N LYS A 53 2.07 10.13 18.70
CA LYS A 53 2.82 10.85 19.74
C LYS A 53 3.41 9.93 20.80
N LYS A 54 2.74 8.82 21.11
CA LYS A 54 3.17 7.81 22.09
C LYS A 54 3.48 6.49 21.39
N ASP A 55 4.36 5.68 21.98
CA ASP A 55 4.75 4.41 21.36
C ASP A 55 3.59 3.42 21.21
N THR A 56 2.63 3.42 22.14
CA THR A 56 1.38 2.65 21.99
C THR A 56 0.63 3.06 20.72
N GLY A 57 0.53 4.36 20.46
CA GLY A 57 -0.16 4.88 19.28
C GLY A 57 0.59 4.62 17.98
N LYS A 58 1.94 4.68 18.00
CA LYS A 58 2.77 4.25 16.86
C LYS A 58 2.52 2.80 16.49
N ARG A 59 2.43 1.91 17.48
CA ARG A 59 2.15 0.49 17.25
C ARG A 59 0.77 0.29 16.62
N LEU A 60 -0.26 0.92 17.17
CA LEU A 60 -1.61 0.87 16.59
C LEU A 60 -1.66 1.40 15.17
N TRP A 61 -0.91 2.46 14.87
CA TRP A 61 -0.78 2.99 13.51
C TRP A 61 -0.09 1.97 12.58
N MET A 62 1.02 1.36 13.01
CA MET A 62 1.72 0.33 12.23
C MET A 62 0.82 -0.89 11.96
N ASP A 63 0.07 -1.34 12.97
CA ASP A 63 -0.85 -2.47 12.85
C ASP A 63 -1.97 -2.15 11.84
N LEU A 64 -2.51 -0.92 11.85
CA LEU A 64 -3.48 -0.45 10.87
C LEU A 64 -2.91 -0.47 9.44
N ILE A 65 -1.74 0.15 9.23
CA ILE A 65 -1.12 0.20 7.90
C ILE A 65 -0.77 -1.22 7.40
N LEU A 66 -0.28 -2.10 8.28
CA LEU A 66 -0.01 -3.49 7.95
C LEU A 66 -1.30 -4.22 7.54
N SER A 67 -2.41 -4.00 8.24
CA SER A 67 -3.71 -4.59 7.90
C SER A 67 -4.19 -4.15 6.52
N GLU A 68 -4.19 -2.83 6.25
CA GLU A 68 -4.61 -2.28 4.96
C GLU A 68 -3.72 -2.73 3.80
N ALA A 69 -2.39 -2.70 3.99
CA ALA A 69 -1.44 -3.21 3.00
C ALA A 69 -1.65 -4.70 2.71
N SER A 70 -1.93 -5.50 3.74
CA SER A 70 -2.21 -6.94 3.58
C SER A 70 -3.47 -7.19 2.77
N ILE A 71 -4.53 -6.38 2.95
CA ILE A 71 -5.76 -6.46 2.14
C ILE A 71 -5.46 -6.16 0.67
N ILE A 72 -4.66 -5.13 0.38
CA ILE A 72 -4.27 -4.77 -0.99
C ILE A 72 -3.48 -5.92 -1.65
N VAL A 73 -2.48 -6.46 -0.94
CA VAL A 73 -1.67 -7.59 -1.42
C VAL A 73 -2.53 -8.83 -1.66
N ALA A 74 -3.43 -9.18 -0.75
CA ALA A 74 -4.30 -10.35 -0.91
C ALA A 74 -5.26 -10.22 -2.11
N ARG A 75 -5.65 -9.00 -2.47
CA ARG A 75 -6.47 -8.72 -3.66
C ARG A 75 -5.64 -8.77 -4.95
N GLN A 76 -4.35 -8.44 -4.89
CA GLN A 76 -3.44 -8.54 -6.02
C GLN A 76 -2.99 -9.98 -6.23
N LYS A 77 -3.68 -10.67 -7.14
CA LYS A 77 -3.32 -12.00 -7.58
C LYS A 77 -3.46 -12.12 -9.09
N PRO A 78 -2.62 -12.95 -9.75
CA PRO A 78 -2.82 -13.28 -11.14
C PRO A 78 -4.20 -13.91 -11.35
N PRO A 79 -4.85 -13.73 -12.52
CA PRO A 79 -6.14 -14.34 -12.81
C PRO A 79 -6.08 -15.87 -12.60
N VAL A 80 -7.08 -16.46 -11.97
CA VAL A 80 -7.07 -17.89 -11.61
C VAL A 80 -6.90 -18.80 -12.84
N ARG A 81 -7.34 -18.36 -14.02
CA ARG A 81 -7.23 -19.10 -15.29
C ARG A 81 -6.02 -18.69 -16.14
N SER A 82 -5.14 -17.85 -15.60
CA SER A 82 -3.90 -17.47 -16.29
C SER A 82 -2.86 -18.59 -16.14
N LYS A 83 -2.01 -18.76 -17.15
CA LYS A 83 -0.83 -19.64 -17.10
C LYS A 83 0.28 -19.04 -16.21
N HIS A 84 -0.08 -18.52 -15.02
CA HIS A 84 0.87 -18.00 -14.05
C HIS A 84 1.12 -18.98 -12.89
N PHE A 85 0.27 -20.00 -12.76
CA PHE A 85 0.46 -21.11 -11.84
C PHE A 85 0.80 -22.37 -12.65
N TYR A 86 1.96 -22.95 -12.39
CA TYR A 86 2.43 -24.16 -13.04
C TYR A 86 2.48 -25.29 -12.01
N SER A 87 1.86 -26.42 -12.33
CA SER A 87 2.13 -27.66 -11.59
C SER A 87 3.58 -28.04 -11.80
N THR A 88 4.23 -28.63 -10.80
CA THR A 88 5.62 -29.12 -10.92
C THR A 88 5.78 -30.13 -12.08
N GLN A 89 4.71 -30.83 -12.44
CA GLN A 89 4.68 -31.78 -13.56
C GLN A 89 4.63 -31.08 -14.94
N ASP A 90 4.20 -29.83 -15.00
CA ASP A 90 4.01 -29.05 -16.24
C ASP A 90 5.17 -28.04 -16.48
N VAL A 91 6.17 -28.02 -15.59
CA VAL A 91 7.35 -27.15 -15.74
C VAL A 91 8.35 -27.81 -16.69
N HIS A 92 8.35 -27.38 -17.96
CA HIS A 92 9.33 -27.80 -18.97
C HIS A 92 10.52 -26.83 -19.03
N PRO A 93 11.76 -27.27 -19.34
CA PRO A 93 12.92 -26.39 -19.50
C PRO A 93 12.69 -25.19 -20.44
N ASP A 94 11.89 -25.37 -21.49
CA ASP A 94 11.53 -24.29 -22.43
C ASP A 94 10.79 -23.12 -21.75
N LEU A 95 10.06 -23.40 -20.66
CA LEU A 95 9.42 -22.35 -19.86
C LEU A 95 10.47 -21.37 -19.33
N LEU A 96 11.65 -21.85 -18.96
CA LEU A 96 12.72 -21.05 -18.37
C LEU A 96 13.74 -20.54 -19.40
N THR A 97 13.80 -21.18 -20.57
CA THR A 97 14.84 -20.90 -21.58
C THR A 97 14.36 -19.92 -22.64
N ASP A 98 13.05 -19.81 -22.89
CA ASP A 98 12.49 -18.77 -23.75
C ASP A 98 12.48 -17.41 -23.05
N GLU A 99 13.51 -16.62 -23.36
CA GLU A 99 13.74 -15.30 -22.77
C GLU A 99 12.60 -14.31 -23.06
N LYS A 100 12.01 -14.35 -24.26
CA LYS A 100 10.91 -13.44 -24.62
C LYS A 100 9.64 -13.80 -23.86
N ALA A 101 9.35 -15.09 -23.74
CA ALA A 101 8.22 -15.55 -22.95
C ALA A 101 8.42 -15.28 -21.46
N ARG A 102 9.66 -15.35 -20.96
CA ARG A 102 10.03 -15.00 -19.58
C ARG A 102 9.78 -13.53 -19.29
N GLU A 103 10.35 -12.64 -20.09
CA GLU A 103 10.18 -11.20 -19.93
C GLU A 103 8.70 -10.81 -19.93
N LEU A 104 7.92 -11.30 -20.90
CA LEU A 104 6.49 -11.02 -20.99
C LEU A 104 5.73 -11.45 -19.72
N ARG A 105 6.03 -12.63 -19.17
CA ARG A 105 5.40 -13.12 -17.94
C ARG A 105 5.78 -12.27 -16.73
N GLU A 106 7.04 -11.87 -16.62
CA GLU A 106 7.55 -11.03 -15.53
C GLU A 106 6.90 -9.65 -15.57
N THR A 107 6.88 -8.98 -16.73
CA THR A 107 6.23 -7.68 -16.92
C THR A 107 4.73 -7.76 -16.59
N GLN A 108 4.03 -8.79 -17.06
CA GLN A 108 2.60 -8.98 -16.73
C GLN A 108 2.39 -9.17 -15.22
N LEU A 109 3.25 -9.96 -14.58
CA LEU A 109 3.13 -10.23 -13.16
C LEU A 109 3.37 -8.98 -12.32
N VAL A 110 4.42 -8.23 -12.65
CA VAL A 110 4.88 -7.06 -11.91
C VAL A 110 4.03 -5.83 -12.19
N GLU A 111 3.76 -5.49 -13.45
CA GLU A 111 3.11 -4.22 -13.77
C GLU A 111 1.58 -4.31 -13.73
N LYS A 112 1.03 -5.45 -14.11
CA LYS A 112 -0.42 -5.61 -14.32
C LYS A 112 -1.11 -6.34 -13.17
N HIS A 113 -0.54 -7.43 -12.68
CA HIS A 113 -1.22 -8.31 -11.72
C HIS A 113 -0.92 -7.98 -10.27
N MET A 114 0.34 -7.71 -9.94
CA MET A 114 0.78 -7.50 -8.55
C MET A 114 1.75 -6.31 -8.37
N PRO A 115 1.44 -5.11 -8.91
CA PRO A 115 2.35 -3.96 -8.83
C PRO A 115 2.61 -3.44 -7.42
N PHE A 116 1.63 -3.53 -6.52
CA PHE A 116 1.81 -3.06 -5.14
C PHE A 116 2.72 -4.00 -4.36
N LEU A 117 2.49 -5.32 -4.48
CA LEU A 117 3.34 -6.33 -3.83
C LEU A 117 4.78 -6.25 -4.35
N PHE A 118 4.96 -6.13 -5.67
CA PHE A 118 6.29 -6.01 -6.25
C PHE A 118 7.02 -4.78 -5.70
N GLN A 119 6.39 -3.60 -5.76
CA GLN A 119 6.99 -2.36 -5.22
C GLN A 119 7.34 -2.49 -3.73
N LEU A 120 6.49 -3.12 -2.93
CA LEU A 120 6.73 -3.33 -1.51
C LEU A 120 7.99 -4.18 -1.26
N ILE A 121 8.15 -5.28 -2.01
CA ILE A 121 9.33 -6.15 -1.93
C ILE A 121 10.58 -5.42 -2.43
N THR A 122 10.49 -4.73 -3.56
CA THR A 122 11.63 -4.01 -4.16
C THR A 122 12.15 -2.92 -3.22
N HIS A 123 11.27 -2.11 -2.63
CA HIS A 123 11.69 -1.10 -1.65
C HIS A 123 12.37 -1.73 -0.44
N LYS A 124 11.83 -2.85 0.08
CA LYS A 124 12.45 -3.56 1.21
C LYS A 124 13.87 -4.06 0.88
N GLN A 125 14.07 -4.59 -0.33
CA GLN A 125 15.38 -5.08 -0.78
C GLN A 125 16.39 -3.93 -0.97
N GLN A 126 15.95 -2.80 -1.52
CA GLN A 126 16.79 -1.61 -1.71
C GLN A 126 17.25 -1.05 -0.36
N ASP A 127 16.35 -0.93 0.62
CA ASP A 127 16.70 -0.45 1.95
C ASP A 127 17.72 -1.37 2.67
N CYS A 128 17.55 -2.68 2.53
CA CYS A 128 18.51 -3.65 3.06
C CYS A 128 19.88 -3.58 2.36
N SER A 129 19.90 -3.34 1.04
CA SER A 129 21.13 -3.14 0.28
C SER A 129 21.88 -1.87 0.71
N LEU A 130 21.17 -0.76 0.90
CA LEU A 130 21.74 0.49 1.41
C LEU A 130 22.30 0.33 2.83
N ALA A 131 21.56 -0.35 3.71
CA ALA A 131 22.02 -0.64 5.07
C ALA A 131 23.30 -1.51 5.09
N ASN A 132 23.38 -2.51 4.21
CA ASN A 132 24.56 -3.37 4.08
C ASN A 132 25.77 -2.61 3.50
N LYS A 133 25.55 -1.70 2.54
CA LYS A 133 26.62 -0.85 1.99
C LYS A 133 27.22 0.04 3.07
N ILE A 134 26.39 0.73 3.85
CA ILE A 134 26.82 1.59 4.97
C ILE A 134 27.63 0.78 6.00
N ARG A 135 27.14 -0.42 6.36
CA ARG A 135 27.84 -1.29 7.31
C ARG A 135 29.21 -1.75 6.79
N SER A 136 29.31 -2.11 5.52
CA SER A 136 30.57 -2.54 4.89
C SER A 136 31.61 -1.41 4.76
N SER A 137 31.15 -0.16 4.63
CA SER A 137 32.01 1.02 4.62
C SER A 137 32.55 1.36 6.00
N ASN A 138 31.76 1.13 7.06
CA ASN A 138 32.18 1.36 8.44
C ASN A 138 33.11 0.29 9.01
N THR A 139 33.16 -0.91 8.43
CA THR A 139 34.07 -1.99 8.84
C THR A 139 35.40 -2.02 8.07
N ARG A 140 35.65 -1.07 7.16
CA ARG A 140 36.89 -1.04 6.33
C ARG A 140 38.02 -0.18 6.94
N TRP A 141 37.82 0.34 8.15
CA TRP A 141 38.82 1.15 8.87
C TRP A 141 39.11 0.65 10.29
N ILE A 142 39.04 -0.66 10.51
CA ILE A 142 39.57 -1.32 11.72
C ILE A 142 40.56 -2.39 11.28
#